data_AF-A0A1U9ZX12-F1
#
_entry.id   AF-A0A1U9ZX12-F1
#
_cell.length_a   1.000
_cell.length_b   1.000
_cell.length_c   1.000
_cell.angle_alpha   90.00
_cell.angle_beta   90.00
_cell.angle_gamma   90.00
#
_symmetry.space_group_name_H-M   'P 1'
#
loop_
_entity.id
_entity.type
_entity.pdbx_description
1 polymer ?
#
loop_
_entity_poly.entity_id
_entity_poly.type
_entity_poly.pdbx_seq_one_letter_code
_entity_poly.pdbx_strand_id
1 'polypeptide(L)'
;MAQDRPGDRATLEAAMAGVHGVFSVQAGVLGATPVPYDAEIARGRLIADVALAAGAAHLVFSSVAGAPRAGGVRAFEPKLRVEHQLRRIRAPATILRPASFMDDYADPSSGLGSGTLATPLAAGVLASGPGLT
;
A
#
# COMPACT_ATOMS: atom_id res chain seq x y z
N MET A 1 15.22 3.76 -26.18
CA MET A 1 15.03 4.43 -24.88
C MET A 1 14.46 3.40 -23.93
N ALA A 2 15.24 2.98 -22.92
CA ALA A 2 14.78 2.02 -21.94
C ALA A 2 13.77 2.69 -21.01
N GLN A 3 12.51 2.26 -21.08
CA GLN A 3 11.52 2.61 -20.07
C GLN A 3 11.99 1.92 -18.77
N ASP A 4 12.41 2.73 -17.80
CA ASP A 4 12.68 2.33 -16.41
C ASP A 4 11.54 1.43 -15.92
N ARG A 5 11.84 0.19 -15.51
CA ARG A 5 10.89 -0.66 -14.81
C ARG A 5 11.03 -0.31 -13.34
N PRO A 6 10.19 0.57 -12.76
CA PRO A 6 10.21 0.78 -11.32
C PRO A 6 9.98 -0.57 -10.66
N GLY A 7 10.98 -1.10 -9.95
CA GLY A 7 10.84 -2.23 -9.02
C GLY A 7 11.57 -3.54 -9.31
N ASP A 8 12.67 -3.55 -10.08
CA ASP A 8 13.66 -4.62 -9.89
C ASP A 8 14.57 -4.34 -8.68
N ARG A 9 15.21 -5.38 -8.15
CA ARG A 9 16.01 -5.30 -6.93
C ARG A 9 17.22 -4.37 -7.09
N ALA A 10 17.93 -4.46 -8.21
CA ALA A 10 19.16 -3.70 -8.44
C ALA A 10 18.88 -2.18 -8.49
N THR A 11 17.78 -1.79 -9.13
CA THR A 11 17.35 -0.39 -9.17
C THR A 11 17.01 0.14 -7.78
N LEU A 12 16.33 -0.67 -6.96
CA LEU A 12 16.02 -0.27 -5.57
C LEU A 12 17.29 -0.20 -4.70
N GLU A 13 18.22 -1.13 -4.86
CA GLU A 13 19.50 -1.14 -4.12
C GLU A 13 20.32 0.12 -4.46
N ALA A 14 20.41 0.47 -5.74
CA ALA A 14 21.06 1.71 -6.17
C ALA A 14 20.36 2.95 -5.63
N ALA A 15 19.02 2.99 -5.65
CA ALA A 15 18.24 4.12 -5.15
C ALA A 15 18.32 4.31 -3.62
N MET A 16 18.55 3.24 -2.87
CA MET A 16 18.62 3.25 -1.40
C MET A 16 20.05 3.33 -0.86
N ALA A 17 21.07 3.36 -1.72
CA ALA A 17 22.46 3.47 -1.29
C ALA A 17 22.70 4.80 -0.53
N GLY A 18 23.08 4.69 0.74
CA GLY A 18 23.45 5.84 1.58
C GLY A 18 22.29 6.70 2.09
N VAL A 19 21.03 6.28 1.88
CA VAL A 19 19.86 7.03 2.39
C VAL A 19 19.68 6.83 3.89
N HIS A 20 19.24 7.86 4.60
CA HIS A 20 18.92 7.74 6.02
C HIS A 20 17.63 6.95 6.24
N GLY A 21 16.62 7.15 5.40
CA GLY A 21 15.34 6.47 5.54
C GLY A 21 14.54 6.40 4.26
N VAL A 22 13.53 5.53 4.27
CA VAL A 22 12.70 5.22 3.10
C VAL A 22 11.24 5.45 3.40
N PHE A 23 10.56 6.25 2.59
CA PHE A 23 9.11 6.32 2.57
C PHE A 23 8.57 5.31 1.54
N SER A 24 7.77 4.35 2.00
CA SER A 24 7.26 3.24 1.21
C SER A 24 5.75 3.34 1.06
N VAL A 25 5.30 3.47 -0.19
CA VAL A 25 3.90 3.46 -0.61
C VAL A 25 3.81 2.74 -1.96
N GLN A 26 2.72 2.02 -2.20
CA GLN A 26 2.49 1.32 -3.46
C GLN A 26 1.17 1.75 -4.07
N ALA A 27 1.11 1.74 -5.40
CA ALA A 27 -0.16 1.61 -6.09
C ALA A 27 -0.81 0.29 -5.65
N GLY A 28 -2.10 0.34 -5.32
CA GLY A 28 -2.90 -0.83 -5.00
C GLY A 28 -4.11 -0.93 -5.92
N VAL A 29 -5.02 -1.85 -5.62
CA VAL A 29 -6.22 -2.08 -6.45
C VAL A 29 -7.15 -0.86 -6.56
N LEU A 30 -7.08 0.06 -5.57
CA LEU A 30 -7.90 1.28 -5.51
C LEU A 30 -7.16 2.51 -6.06
N GLY A 31 -5.94 2.37 -6.59
CA GLY A 31 -5.19 3.50 -7.15
C GLY A 31 -5.60 3.82 -8.59
N ALA A 32 -5.20 5.00 -9.07
CA ALA A 32 -5.46 5.45 -10.45
C ALA A 32 -4.96 4.47 -11.53
N THR A 33 -3.87 3.75 -11.25
CA THR A 33 -3.37 2.64 -12.07
C THR A 33 -3.39 1.37 -11.21
N PRO A 34 -4.48 0.60 -11.20
CA PRO A 34 -4.61 -0.58 -10.36
C PRO A 34 -3.57 -1.64 -10.67
N VAL A 35 -3.11 -2.33 -9.63
CA VAL A 35 -2.23 -3.50 -9.75
C VAL A 35 -2.83 -4.70 -9.01
N PRO A 36 -2.51 -5.94 -9.41
CA PRO A 36 -2.93 -7.13 -8.67
C PRO A 36 -2.40 -7.13 -7.23
N TYR A 37 -3.15 -7.75 -6.31
CA TYR A 37 -2.78 -7.83 -4.89
C TYR A 37 -1.39 -8.41 -4.66
N ASP A 38 -1.04 -9.49 -5.37
CA ASP A 38 0.27 -10.13 -5.22
C ASP A 38 1.41 -9.22 -5.68
N ALA A 39 1.17 -8.36 -6.68
CA ALA A 39 2.15 -7.39 -7.14
C ALA A 39 2.38 -6.28 -6.10
N GLU A 40 1.31 -5.78 -5.47
CA GLU A 40 1.40 -4.81 -4.35
C GLU A 40 2.19 -5.41 -3.17
N ILE A 41 1.87 -6.65 -2.78
CA ILE A 41 2.55 -7.37 -1.70
C ILE A 41 4.02 -7.58 -2.04
N ALA A 42 4.33 -8.11 -3.23
CA ALA A 42 5.68 -8.40 -3.65
C ALA A 42 6.54 -7.13 -3.65
N ARG A 43 5.98 -6.01 -4.14
CA ARG A 43 6.66 -4.72 -4.16
C ARG A 43 6.94 -4.17 -2.76
N GLY A 44 5.93 -4.16 -1.88
CA GLY A 44 6.10 -3.67 -0.52
C GLY A 44 7.15 -4.48 0.26
N ARG A 45 7.17 -5.80 0.08
CA ARG A 45 8.19 -6.68 0.68
C ARG A 45 9.59 -6.41 0.13
N LEU A 46 9.72 -6.30 -1.19
CA LEU A 46 11.00 -6.03 -1.83
C LEU A 46 11.60 -4.71 -1.35
N ILE A 47 10.80 -3.65 -1.27
CA ILE A 47 11.24 -2.34 -0.75
C ILE A 47 11.71 -2.46 0.70
N ALA A 48 10.95 -3.16 1.54
CA ALA A 48 11.32 -3.38 2.95
C ALA A 48 12.64 -4.15 3.09
N ASP A 49 12.81 -5.22 2.32
CA ASP A 49 14.02 -6.05 2.35
C ASP A 49 15.25 -5.29 1.85
N VAL A 50 15.11 -4.53 0.76
CA VAL A 50 16.19 -3.72 0.20
C VAL A 50 16.57 -2.58 1.15
N ALA A 51 15.59 -1.89 1.74
CA ALA A 51 15.86 -0.81 2.69
C ALA A 51 16.66 -1.31 3.90
N LEU A 52 16.28 -2.48 4.44
CA LEU A 52 17.00 -3.11 5.54
C LEU A 52 18.42 -3.53 5.14
N ALA A 53 18.57 -4.14 3.96
CA ALA A 53 19.88 -4.57 3.45
C ALA A 53 20.82 -3.39 3.14
N ALA A 54 20.27 -2.26 2.68
CA ALA A 54 21.02 -1.03 2.42
C ALA A 54 21.42 -0.29 3.71
N GLY A 55 20.96 -0.74 4.89
CA GLY A 55 21.27 -0.12 6.16
C GLY A 55 20.51 1.18 6.44
N ALA A 56 19.33 1.37 5.83
CA ALA A 56 18.48 2.51 6.13
C ALA A 56 18.14 2.53 7.63
N ALA A 57 18.33 3.68 8.28
CA ALA A 57 18.11 3.82 9.71
C ALA A 57 16.61 3.76 10.08
N HIS A 58 15.72 4.17 9.17
CA HIS A 58 14.28 4.14 9.42
C HIS A 58 13.43 3.96 8.15
N LEU A 59 12.31 3.26 8.27
CA LEU A 59 11.32 3.09 7.21
C LEU A 59 9.97 3.66 7.63
N VAL A 60 9.33 4.45 6.78
CA VAL A 60 7.95 4.92 6.98
C VAL A 60 7.07 4.24 5.94
N PHE A 61 6.20 3.34 6.38
CA PHE A 61 5.30 2.61 5.50
C PHE A 61 3.89 3.18 5.54
N SER A 62 3.35 3.55 4.38
CA SER A 62 1.95 3.98 4.23
C SER A 62 1.05 2.76 4.01
N SER A 63 0.36 2.36 5.08
CA SER A 63 -0.65 1.30 5.10
C SER A 63 -2.05 1.93 4.91
N VAL A 64 -3.07 1.47 5.64
CA VAL A 64 -4.44 1.99 5.59
C VAL A 64 -5.10 1.88 6.96
N ALA A 65 -5.96 2.85 7.28
CA ALA A 65 -6.80 2.82 8.47
C ALA A 65 -7.64 1.54 8.51
N GLY A 66 -7.79 0.98 9.71
CA GLY A 66 -8.55 -0.24 9.88
C GLY A 66 -7.85 -1.52 9.41
N ALA A 67 -6.64 -1.47 8.83
CA ALA A 67 -5.91 -2.66 8.40
C ALA A 67 -5.88 -3.76 9.48
N PRO A 68 -5.47 -3.53 10.75
CA PRO A 68 -5.45 -4.58 11.78
C PRO A 68 -6.82 -5.14 12.17
N ARG A 69 -7.91 -4.47 11.78
CA ARG A 69 -9.31 -4.81 12.06
C ARG A 69 -10.10 -5.03 10.78
N ALA A 70 -9.43 -5.26 9.65
CA ALA A 70 -10.03 -5.12 8.32
C ALA A 70 -11.18 -6.09 8.04
N GLY A 71 -11.43 -7.11 8.87
CA GLY A 71 -12.67 -7.89 8.85
C GLY A 71 -13.05 -8.44 7.47
N GLY A 72 -12.07 -8.72 6.62
CA GLY A 72 -12.26 -9.21 5.25
C GLY A 72 -12.35 -8.18 4.12
N VAL A 73 -12.03 -6.89 4.34
CA VAL A 73 -11.85 -5.93 3.23
C VAL A 73 -10.62 -6.31 2.42
N ARG A 74 -10.84 -7.01 1.30
CA ARG A 74 -9.78 -7.59 0.45
C ARG A 74 -8.73 -6.57 -0.02
N ALA A 75 -9.15 -5.33 -0.28
CA ALA A 75 -8.26 -4.26 -0.71
C ALA A 75 -7.22 -3.84 0.34
N PHE A 76 -7.42 -4.19 1.62
CA PHE A 76 -6.50 -3.85 2.71
C PHE A 76 -5.50 -4.97 3.03
N GLU A 77 -5.79 -6.20 2.57
CA GLU A 77 -4.94 -7.38 2.81
C GLU A 77 -3.49 -7.19 2.33
N PRO A 78 -3.20 -6.60 1.15
CA PRO A 78 -1.82 -6.37 0.73
C PRO A 78 -1.00 -5.56 1.75
N LYS A 79 -1.59 -4.48 2.27
CA LYS A 79 -0.93 -3.58 3.23
C LYS A 79 -0.68 -4.30 4.55
N LEU A 80 -1.63 -5.09 5.03
CA LEU A 80 -1.44 -5.98 6.18
C LEU A 80 -0.27 -6.96 5.99
N ARG A 81 -0.17 -7.59 4.82
CA ARG A 81 0.91 -8.53 4.52
C ARG A 81 2.29 -7.87 4.48
N VAL A 82 2.36 -6.59 4.12
CA VAL A 82 3.58 -5.79 4.21
C VAL A 82 3.86 -5.36 5.66
N GLU A 83 2.86 -4.95 6.44
CA GLU A 83 3.03 -4.69 7.87
C GLU A 83 3.59 -5.92 8.62
N HIS A 84 3.09 -7.11 8.31
CA HIS A 84 3.62 -8.36 8.86
C HIS A 84 5.05 -8.63 8.43
N GLN A 85 5.44 -8.29 7.20
CA GLN A 85 6.83 -8.43 6.76
C GLN A 85 7.74 -7.51 7.57
N LEU A 86 7.38 -6.23 7.72
CA LEU A 86 8.18 -5.26 8.49
C LEU A 86 8.43 -5.75 9.92
N ARG A 87 7.41 -6.33 10.56
CA ARG A 87 7.55 -6.96 11.89
C ARG A 87 8.45 -8.20 11.86
N ARG A 88 8.28 -9.07 10.86
CA ARG A 88 9.04 -10.31 10.72
C ARG A 88 10.54 -10.06 10.55
N ILE A 89 10.90 -9.07 9.72
CA ILE A 89 12.31 -8.70 9.49
C ILE A 89 12.84 -7.72 10.54
N ARG A 90 12.02 -7.36 11.55
CA ARG A 90 12.35 -6.39 12.60
C ARG A 90 12.86 -5.06 12.05
N ALA A 91 12.25 -4.58 10.97
CA ALA A 91 12.61 -3.30 10.38
C ALA A 91 12.38 -2.16 11.38
N PRO A 92 13.28 -1.16 11.47
CA PRO A 92 13.03 0.06 12.22
C PRO A 92 11.97 0.88 11.48
N ALA A 93 10.69 0.62 11.75
CA ALA A 93 9.61 1.13 10.92
C ALA A 93 8.49 1.85 11.70
N THR A 94 8.04 2.97 11.14
CA THR A 94 6.76 3.62 11.49
C THR A 94 5.71 3.24 10.45
N ILE A 95 4.54 2.79 10.90
CA ILE A 95 3.43 2.45 10.01
C ILE A 95 2.36 3.54 10.12
N LEU A 96 2.19 4.30 9.05
CA LEU A 96 1.10 5.27 8.90
C LEU A 96 -0.14 4.53 8.39
N ARG A 97 -1.31 4.86 8.94
CA ARG A 97 -2.59 4.23 8.58
C ARG A 97 -3.62 5.31 8.21
N PRO A 98 -3.48 5.95 7.04
CA PRO A 98 -4.39 6.99 6.61
C PRO A 98 -5.81 6.45 6.42
N ALA A 99 -6.81 7.29 6.70
CA ALA A 99 -8.19 7.06 6.28
C ALA A 99 -8.33 7.34 4.76
N SER A 100 -9.56 7.41 4.25
CA SER A 100 -9.83 7.88 2.89
C SER A 100 -9.20 9.25 2.65
N PHE A 101 -8.67 9.48 1.45
CA PHE A 101 -8.05 10.75 1.10
C PHE A 101 -9.12 11.77 0.75
N MET A 102 -8.90 13.04 1.10
CA MET A 102 -9.80 14.11 0.67
C MET A 102 -9.73 14.33 -0.84
N ASP A 103 -8.56 14.05 -1.43
CA ASP A 103 -8.29 14.07 -2.86
C ASP A 103 -9.24 13.14 -3.65
N ASP A 104 -9.68 12.02 -3.05
CA ASP A 104 -10.64 11.09 -3.67
C ASP A 104 -11.99 11.78 -3.97
N TYR A 105 -12.32 12.87 -3.28
CA TYR A 105 -13.57 13.61 -3.49
C TYR A 105 -13.46 14.74 -4.53
N ALA A 106 -12.25 15.02 -5.03
CA ALA A 106 -12.04 15.92 -6.15
C ALA A 106 -12.22 15.24 -7.51
N ASP A 107 -12.23 13.90 -7.55
CA ASP A 107 -12.49 13.13 -8.76
C ASP A 107 -14.01 13.17 -9.11
N PRO A 108 -14.40 13.54 -10.34
CA PRO A 108 -15.81 13.63 -10.74
C PRO A 108 -16.61 12.32 -10.63
N SER A 109 -15.93 11.17 -10.57
CA SER A 109 -16.54 9.84 -10.45
C SER A 109 -16.74 9.38 -9.00
N SER A 110 -16.24 10.14 -8.02
CA SER A 110 -16.43 9.93 -6.58
C SER A 110 -16.87 11.20 -5.87
N GLY A 111 -17.13 11.14 -4.56
CA GLY A 111 -17.59 12.30 -3.80
C GLY A 111 -19.08 12.60 -3.96
N LEU A 112 -19.47 13.87 -3.80
CA LEU A 112 -20.86 14.30 -3.61
C LEU A 112 -21.52 14.91 -4.86
N GLY A 113 -20.98 14.65 -6.05
CA GLY A 113 -21.42 15.31 -7.29
C GLY A 113 -22.93 15.19 -7.61
N SER A 114 -23.59 14.13 -7.17
CA SER A 114 -25.03 13.87 -7.35
C SER A 114 -25.87 14.09 -6.09
N GLY A 115 -25.29 14.68 -5.03
CA GLY A 115 -25.92 14.79 -3.71
C GLY A 115 -25.87 13.50 -2.88
N THR A 116 -25.27 12.43 -3.42
CA THR A 116 -24.99 11.16 -2.72
C THR A 116 -23.49 10.90 -2.72
N LEU A 117 -22.93 10.41 -1.61
CA LEU A 117 -21.50 10.12 -1.49
C LEU A 117 -21.13 8.84 -2.25
N ALA A 118 -20.42 8.98 -3.37
CA ALA A 118 -19.82 7.87 -4.10
C ALA A 118 -18.43 7.56 -3.55
N THR A 119 -18.22 6.30 -3.14
CA THR A 119 -16.95 5.79 -2.60
C THR A 119 -16.75 4.32 -3.00
N PRO A 120 -15.50 3.86 -3.23
CA PRO A 120 -15.22 2.45 -3.53
C PRO A 120 -15.45 1.51 -2.34
N LEU A 121 -15.78 2.03 -1.16
CA LEU A 121 -16.06 1.26 0.04
C LEU A 121 -17.56 1.33 0.37
N ALA A 122 -18.26 0.20 0.26
CA ALA A 122 -19.66 0.12 0.65
C ALA A 122 -19.84 0.18 2.18
N ALA A 123 -20.87 0.88 2.64
CA ALA A 123 -21.24 0.91 4.05
C ALA A 123 -21.69 -0.49 4.52
N GLY A 124 -21.30 -0.90 5.73
CA GLY A 124 -21.77 -2.15 6.34
C GLY A 124 -21.16 -3.44 5.79
N VAL A 125 -20.22 -3.40 4.84
CA VAL A 125 -19.48 -4.59 4.39
C VAL A 125 -18.39 -4.93 5.41
N LEU A 126 -18.79 -5.57 6.50
CA LEU A 126 -17.95 -6.59 7.14
C LEU A 126 -18.15 -7.87 6.32
N ALA A 127 -17.07 -8.55 5.94
CA ALA A 127 -17.16 -9.63 4.97
C ALA A 127 -18.05 -10.79 5.47
N SER A 128 -19.26 -10.86 4.93
CA SER A 128 -20.06 -12.08 4.89
C SER A 128 -20.83 -12.11 3.57
N GLY A 129 -20.24 -12.74 2.55
CA GLY A 129 -20.86 -13.02 1.25
C GLY A 129 -19.92 -13.82 0.34
N PRO A 130 -20.38 -14.87 -0.36
CA PRO A 130 -19.55 -15.92 -0.92
C PRO A 130 -18.76 -15.46 -2.16
N GLY A 131 -17.62 -16.13 -2.38
CA GLY A 131 -16.64 -15.79 -3.39
C GLY A 131 -17.18 -15.68 -4.81
N LEU A 132 -16.56 -14.77 -5.56
CA LEU A 132 -16.57 -14.77 -7.02
C LEU A 132 -15.14 -15.08 -7.46
N THR A 133 -15.07 -16.14 -8.27
CA THR A 133 -13.91 -16.77 -8.92
C THR A 133 -13.09 -15.79 -9.73
#